data_AF-A0A6G7ZUY3-F1
#
_entry.id   AF-A0A6G7ZUY3-F1
#
_cell.length_a   1.000
_cell.length_b   1.000
_cell.length_c   1.000
_cell.angle_alpha   90.00
_cell.angle_beta   90.00
_cell.angle_gamma   90.00
#
_symmetry.space_group_name_H-M   'P 1'
#
loop_
_entity.id
_entity.type
_entity.pdbx_description
1 polymer ?
#
loop_
_entity_poly.entity_id
_entity_poly.type
_entity_poly.pdbx_seq_one_letter_code
_entity_poly.pdbx_strand_id
1 'polypeptide(L)'
;MAAKSNWAAFPHDAKAYAYADDALKKAWPKLHAGDCEPFPDAKRAAALLKAAGKAAPKLDADALAEALQDAWRAFHHGDFKAAFDAGEKLGPIGASVAVKAIGIHTTYLVDDEAEQLKRYEQAGKLAEAAIKALPDEANCHYRHAFALGRYSQGLSIGKALKMGIAGKVRASLDATLKLEPKHAEAHTALALYHAEIINKIGAMIGGLTYGAKAAEAEKHIKEALKLTPASPIAHVEHGNVLLLLDENKNEDAAAAAYEKAAKCKPLDAMEALDATYAREQLE
;
A
#
# COMPACT_ATOMS: atom_id res chain seq x y z
N MET A 1 -5.68 -10.12 32.84
CA MET A 1 -4.49 -9.80 32.03
C MET A 1 -4.89 -9.95 30.58
N ALA A 2 -5.16 -8.87 29.86
CA ALA A 2 -5.33 -8.95 28.41
C ALA A 2 -4.04 -9.55 27.83
N ALA A 3 -4.13 -10.52 26.93
CA ALA A 3 -2.95 -11.08 26.26
C ALA A 3 -2.14 -9.92 25.66
N LYS A 4 -0.82 -9.91 25.86
CA LYS A 4 0.05 -8.92 25.19
C LYS A 4 -0.21 -9.02 23.70
N SER A 5 -0.63 -7.91 23.10
CA SER A 5 -0.86 -7.84 21.66
C SER A 5 0.45 -8.10 20.91
N ASN A 6 0.44 -9.02 19.94
CA ASN A 6 1.58 -9.27 19.03
C ASN A 6 1.73 -8.16 17.95
N TRP A 7 1.32 -6.92 18.27
CA TRP A 7 1.46 -5.76 17.39
C TRP A 7 2.27 -4.71 18.13
N ALA A 8 3.48 -4.45 17.65
CA ALA A 8 4.27 -3.31 18.12
C ALA A 8 3.52 -2.00 17.86
N ALA A 9 3.59 -1.07 18.81
CA ALA A 9 2.96 0.23 18.70
C ALA A 9 3.74 1.14 17.73
N PHE A 10 3.06 2.12 17.14
CA PHE A 10 3.72 3.18 16.40
C PHE A 10 4.71 3.93 17.32
N PRO A 11 5.99 4.09 16.92
CA PRO A 11 7.05 4.54 17.84
C PRO A 11 7.19 6.06 17.98
N HIS A 12 6.35 6.86 17.32
CA HIS A 12 6.44 8.33 17.32
C HIS A 12 5.20 9.02 17.92
N ASP A 13 5.28 10.33 18.16
CA ASP A 13 4.13 11.11 18.63
C ASP A 13 3.07 11.23 17.53
N ALA A 14 1.87 10.72 17.80
CA ALA A 14 0.77 10.66 16.86
C ALA A 14 -0.27 11.78 17.03
N LYS A 15 -0.11 12.70 18.00
CA LYS A 15 -1.10 13.76 18.28
C LYS A 15 -1.49 14.58 17.06
N ALA A 16 -0.56 14.83 16.15
CA ALA A 16 -0.80 15.59 14.93
C ALA A 16 -1.69 14.84 13.91
N TYR A 17 -1.86 13.52 14.07
CA TYR A 17 -2.56 12.63 13.15
C TYR A 17 -3.92 12.14 13.69
N ALA A 18 -4.45 12.79 14.73
CA ALA A 18 -5.71 12.37 15.37
C ALA A 18 -6.95 12.55 14.49
N TYR A 19 -6.96 13.57 13.63
CA TYR A 19 -8.02 13.86 12.65
C TYR A 19 -9.47 13.78 13.18
N ALA A 20 -9.73 14.28 14.38
CA ALA A 20 -11.06 14.26 15.00
C ALA A 20 -12.13 14.98 14.16
N ASP A 21 -13.36 14.50 14.24
CA ASP A 21 -14.54 15.10 13.60
C ASP A 21 -14.32 15.38 12.10
N ASP A 22 -14.68 16.58 11.64
CA ASP A 22 -14.54 17.04 10.26
C ASP A 22 -13.08 17.18 9.79
N ALA A 23 -12.08 17.07 10.68
CA ALA A 23 -10.68 17.19 10.30
C ALA A 23 -10.26 16.06 9.35
N LEU A 24 -10.76 14.83 9.55
CA LEU A 24 -10.51 13.71 8.64
C LEU A 24 -10.96 14.06 7.21
N LYS A 25 -12.22 14.49 7.06
CA LYS A 25 -12.79 14.82 5.75
C LYS A 25 -12.02 15.94 5.05
N LYS A 26 -11.56 16.94 5.79
CA LYS A 26 -10.75 18.05 5.26
C LYS A 26 -9.35 17.60 4.81
N ALA A 27 -8.74 16.67 5.55
CA ALA A 27 -7.41 16.14 5.25
C ALA A 27 -7.42 15.06 4.16
N TRP A 28 -8.58 14.42 3.94
CA TRP A 28 -8.75 13.24 3.08
C TRP A 28 -8.09 13.34 1.70
N PRO A 29 -8.25 14.43 0.90
CA PRO A 29 -7.63 14.49 -0.42
C PRO A 29 -6.09 14.45 -0.39
N LYS A 30 -5.47 14.84 0.72
CA LYS A 30 -4.02 14.78 0.90
C LYS A 30 -3.58 13.41 1.42
N LEU A 31 -4.30 12.89 2.42
CA LEU A 31 -4.04 11.56 3.01
C LEU A 31 -4.16 10.43 1.97
N HIS A 32 -5.09 10.58 1.03
CA HIS A 32 -5.37 9.62 -0.02
C HIS A 32 -4.96 10.11 -1.41
N ALA A 33 -4.01 11.05 -1.50
CA ALA A 33 -3.46 11.49 -2.78
C ALA A 33 -2.76 10.34 -3.54
N GLY A 34 -2.22 9.36 -2.80
CA GLY A 34 -1.50 8.22 -3.36
C GLY A 34 -2.40 7.10 -3.90
N ASP A 35 -3.49 6.80 -3.21
CA ASP A 35 -4.37 5.67 -3.51
C ASP A 35 -5.79 6.07 -3.96
N CYS A 36 -6.08 7.37 -3.97
CA CYS A 36 -7.36 7.91 -4.42
C CYS A 36 -8.58 7.27 -3.74
N GLU A 37 -8.42 6.75 -2.52
CA GLU A 37 -9.53 6.16 -1.76
C GLU A 37 -10.66 7.21 -1.62
N PRO A 38 -11.92 6.88 -1.96
CA PRO A 38 -13.02 7.81 -1.78
C PRO A 38 -13.37 8.00 -0.31
N PHE A 39 -13.72 9.23 0.09
CA PHE A 39 -14.16 9.49 1.46
C PHE A 39 -15.43 8.67 1.78
N PRO A 40 -15.45 7.88 2.87
CA PRO A 40 -16.57 7.01 3.21
C PRO A 40 -17.70 7.79 3.89
N ASP A 41 -18.42 8.62 3.12
CA ASP A 41 -19.70 9.19 3.53
C ASP A 41 -20.85 8.20 3.35
N ALA A 42 -22.05 8.56 3.83
CA ALA A 42 -23.24 7.70 3.75
C ALA A 42 -23.60 7.32 2.30
N LYS A 43 -23.41 8.22 1.33
CA LYS A 43 -23.69 7.93 -0.09
C LYS A 43 -22.73 6.89 -0.63
N ARG A 44 -21.45 7.03 -0.31
CA ARG A 44 -20.40 6.07 -0.68
C ARG A 44 -20.63 4.72 0.00
N ALA A 45 -20.92 4.72 1.30
CA ALA A 45 -21.24 3.52 2.06
C ALA A 45 -22.46 2.78 1.48
N ALA A 46 -23.53 3.49 1.12
CA ALA A 46 -24.69 2.89 0.47
C ALA A 46 -24.34 2.23 -0.89
N ALA A 47 -23.48 2.86 -1.68
CA ALA A 47 -22.99 2.28 -2.93
C ALA A 47 -22.18 0.99 -2.70
N LEU A 48 -21.30 0.99 -1.68
CA LEU A 48 -20.50 -0.17 -1.30
C LEU A 48 -21.36 -1.32 -0.78
N LEU A 49 -22.35 -1.06 0.08
CA LEU A 49 -23.31 -2.06 0.56
C LEU A 49 -24.05 -2.72 -0.62
N LYS A 50 -24.51 -1.89 -1.57
CA LYS A 50 -25.20 -2.37 -2.77
C LYS A 50 -24.29 -3.24 -3.63
N ALA A 51 -23.05 -2.80 -3.86
CA ALA A 51 -22.06 -3.52 -4.68
C ALA A 51 -21.66 -4.86 -4.04
N ALA A 52 -21.36 -4.88 -2.75
CA ALA A 52 -20.96 -6.08 -2.03
C ALA A 52 -22.10 -7.11 -1.87
N GLY A 53 -23.36 -6.67 -1.93
CA GLY A 53 -24.54 -7.54 -1.91
C GLY A 53 -24.55 -8.46 -0.70
N LYS A 54 -24.57 -9.79 -0.91
CA LYS A 54 -24.60 -10.77 0.19
C LYS A 54 -23.32 -10.78 1.04
N ALA A 55 -22.22 -10.23 0.54
CA ALA A 55 -20.96 -10.13 1.27
C ALA A 55 -20.87 -8.85 2.13
N ALA A 56 -21.88 -7.97 2.05
CA ALA A 56 -21.92 -6.75 2.85
C ALA A 56 -22.11 -7.03 4.34
N PRO A 57 -21.53 -6.21 5.24
CA PRO A 57 -21.83 -6.28 6.66
C PRO A 57 -23.29 -5.89 6.93
N LYS A 58 -23.83 -6.35 8.06
CA LYS A 58 -25.20 -6.01 8.50
C LYS A 58 -25.22 -4.64 9.17
N LEU A 59 -24.96 -3.60 8.40
CA LEU A 59 -24.99 -2.20 8.80
C LEU A 59 -25.83 -1.41 7.79
N ASP A 60 -26.45 -0.33 8.25
CA ASP A 60 -26.94 0.69 7.33
C ASP A 60 -25.78 1.56 6.83
N ALA A 61 -26.09 2.48 5.92
CA ALA A 61 -25.09 3.30 5.25
C ALA A 61 -24.40 4.28 6.20
N ASP A 62 -25.12 4.85 7.18
CA ASP A 62 -24.56 5.81 8.12
C ASP A 62 -23.61 5.12 9.11
N ALA A 63 -24.02 3.97 9.66
CA ALA A 63 -23.18 3.17 10.56
C ALA A 63 -21.95 2.60 9.85
N LEU A 64 -22.06 2.20 8.57
CA LEU A 64 -20.90 1.78 7.79
C LEU A 64 -19.95 2.95 7.50
N ALA A 65 -20.48 4.12 7.16
CA ALA A 65 -19.68 5.32 6.92
C ALA A 65 -18.88 5.69 8.17
N GLU A 66 -19.52 5.74 9.33
CA GLU A 66 -18.86 6.01 10.62
C GLU A 66 -17.77 4.98 10.92
N ALA A 67 -18.09 3.68 10.79
CA ALA A 67 -17.12 2.60 11.06
C ALA A 67 -15.89 2.64 10.14
N LEU A 68 -16.06 3.00 8.87
CA LEU A 68 -14.93 3.18 7.94
C LEU A 68 -14.10 4.41 8.30
N GLN A 69 -14.73 5.53 8.66
CA GLN A 69 -14.01 6.73 9.09
C GLN A 69 -13.20 6.47 10.37
N ASP A 70 -13.77 5.72 11.31
CA ASP A 70 -13.08 5.30 12.54
C ASP A 70 -11.86 4.42 12.23
N ALA A 71 -12.01 3.44 11.34
CA ALA A 71 -10.91 2.58 10.92
C ALA A 71 -9.78 3.37 10.24
N TRP A 72 -10.12 4.34 9.38
CA TRP A 72 -9.14 5.20 8.73
C TRP A 72 -8.48 6.18 9.71
N ARG A 73 -9.21 6.75 10.69
CA ARG A 73 -8.58 7.54 11.76
C ARG A 73 -7.57 6.72 12.54
N ALA A 74 -7.92 5.49 12.92
CA ALA A 74 -6.98 4.58 13.58
C ALA A 74 -5.74 4.31 12.72
N PHE A 75 -5.91 4.11 11.40
CA PHE A 75 -4.79 3.93 10.49
C PHE A 75 -3.88 5.16 10.45
N HIS A 76 -4.43 6.35 10.21
CA HIS A 76 -3.64 7.57 10.12
C HIS A 76 -2.95 7.94 11.44
N HIS A 77 -3.58 7.61 12.56
CA HIS A 77 -3.01 7.81 13.89
C HIS A 77 -1.91 6.78 14.25
N GLY A 78 -1.77 5.69 13.49
CA GLY A 78 -0.78 4.64 13.75
C GLY A 78 -1.28 3.52 14.67
N ASP A 79 -2.57 3.52 15.01
CA ASP A 79 -3.25 2.42 15.71
C ASP A 79 -3.55 1.27 14.74
N PHE A 80 -2.51 0.75 14.07
CA PHE A 80 -2.65 -0.18 12.94
C PHE A 80 -3.43 -1.44 13.28
N LYS A 81 -3.28 -1.97 14.51
CA LYS A 81 -4.09 -3.11 14.95
C LYS A 81 -5.58 -2.76 15.01
N ALA A 82 -5.93 -1.60 15.57
CA ALA A 82 -7.32 -1.18 15.68
C ALA A 82 -7.92 -0.94 14.29
N ALA A 83 -7.15 -0.32 13.38
CA ALA A 83 -7.54 -0.16 11.98
C ALA A 83 -7.74 -1.50 11.26
N PHE A 84 -6.84 -2.46 11.48
CA PHE A 84 -6.93 -3.81 10.94
C PHE A 84 -8.18 -4.53 11.45
N ASP A 85 -8.36 -4.61 12.77
CA ASP A 85 -9.50 -5.30 13.39
C ASP A 85 -10.83 -4.68 12.95
N ALA A 86 -10.90 -3.34 12.88
CA ALA A 86 -12.09 -2.61 12.45
C ALA A 86 -12.40 -2.87 10.97
N GLY A 87 -11.39 -2.81 10.10
CA GLY A 87 -11.56 -3.10 8.67
C GLY A 87 -11.95 -4.55 8.40
N GLU A 88 -11.30 -5.51 9.06
CA GLU A 88 -11.60 -6.95 8.90
C GLU A 88 -13.04 -7.27 9.31
N LYS A 89 -13.53 -6.65 10.39
CA LYS A 89 -14.93 -6.80 10.86
C LYS A 89 -15.97 -6.34 9.83
N LEU A 90 -15.62 -5.39 8.96
CA LEU A 90 -16.49 -4.89 7.89
C LEU A 90 -16.45 -5.77 6.63
N GLY A 91 -15.68 -6.86 6.63
CA GLY A 91 -15.57 -7.79 5.52
C GLY A 91 -14.96 -7.14 4.27
N PRO A 92 -15.40 -7.51 3.05
CA PRO A 92 -14.85 -6.99 1.81
C PRO A 92 -14.83 -5.45 1.70
N ILE A 93 -15.80 -4.77 2.30
CA ILE A 93 -15.88 -3.30 2.27
C ILE A 93 -14.74 -2.66 3.08
N GLY A 94 -14.37 -3.24 4.23
CA GLY A 94 -13.27 -2.73 5.06
C GLY A 94 -11.89 -3.27 4.68
N ALA A 95 -11.80 -4.10 3.64
CA ALA A 95 -10.54 -4.73 3.25
C ALA A 95 -9.45 -3.73 2.84
N SER A 96 -9.81 -2.57 2.27
CA SER A 96 -8.81 -1.55 1.86
C SER A 96 -7.98 -1.08 3.06
N VAL A 97 -8.65 -0.62 4.13
CA VAL A 97 -7.98 -0.16 5.36
C VAL A 97 -7.32 -1.31 6.11
N ALA A 98 -7.95 -2.49 6.16
CA ALA A 98 -7.37 -3.65 6.83
C ALA A 98 -6.04 -4.08 6.19
N VAL A 99 -6.02 -4.22 4.85
CA VAL A 99 -4.80 -4.62 4.13
C VAL A 99 -3.71 -3.55 4.23
N LYS A 100 -4.06 -2.26 4.14
CA LYS A 100 -3.08 -1.18 4.34
C LYS A 100 -2.49 -1.25 5.76
N ALA A 101 -3.35 -1.37 6.78
CA ALA A 101 -2.91 -1.40 8.17
C ALA A 101 -1.98 -2.59 8.49
N ILE A 102 -2.36 -3.82 8.13
CA ILE A 102 -1.51 -4.99 8.38
C ILE A 102 -0.23 -4.93 7.57
N GLY A 103 -0.28 -4.48 6.31
CA GLY A 103 0.89 -4.44 5.45
C GLY A 103 1.91 -3.41 5.92
N ILE A 104 1.50 -2.18 6.20
CA ILE A 104 2.38 -1.12 6.71
C ILE A 104 2.98 -1.51 8.06
N HIS A 105 2.16 -2.02 8.98
CA HIS A 105 2.67 -2.54 10.25
C HIS A 105 3.70 -3.65 10.04
N THR A 106 3.43 -4.59 9.14
CA THR A 106 4.33 -5.70 8.84
C THR A 106 5.65 -5.22 8.23
N THR A 107 5.61 -4.23 7.34
CA THR A 107 6.80 -3.70 6.67
C THR A 107 7.75 -3.01 7.64
N TYR A 108 7.23 -2.26 8.60
CA TYR A 108 8.06 -1.39 9.45
C TYR A 108 8.25 -1.87 10.89
N LEU A 109 7.35 -2.71 11.41
CA LEU A 109 7.22 -2.97 12.85
C LEU A 109 7.18 -4.47 13.19
N VAL A 110 7.53 -5.35 12.25
CA VAL A 110 7.64 -6.80 12.46
C VAL A 110 8.99 -7.26 11.93
N ASP A 111 9.84 -7.77 12.81
CA ASP A 111 11.19 -8.24 12.42
C ASP A 111 11.23 -9.72 12.00
N ASP A 112 10.27 -10.52 12.46
CA ASP A 112 10.22 -11.97 12.17
C ASP A 112 9.71 -12.22 10.75
N GLU A 113 10.60 -12.66 9.85
CA GLU A 113 10.30 -12.91 8.43
C GLU A 113 9.16 -13.92 8.21
N ALA A 114 9.04 -14.93 9.07
CA ALA A 114 8.00 -15.95 8.95
C ALA A 114 6.62 -15.37 9.28
N GLU A 115 6.52 -14.54 10.32
CA GLU A 115 5.33 -13.77 10.65
C GLU A 115 5.03 -12.74 9.57
N GLN A 116 6.04 -12.05 9.00
CA GLN A 116 5.83 -11.14 7.87
C GLN A 116 5.17 -11.84 6.69
N LEU A 117 5.71 -12.99 6.26
CA LEU A 117 5.15 -13.80 5.18
C LEU A 117 3.70 -14.19 5.46
N LYS A 118 3.40 -14.65 6.68
CA LYS A 118 2.05 -15.03 7.08
C LYS A 118 1.08 -13.85 7.02
N ARG A 119 1.49 -12.66 7.45
CA ARG A 119 0.68 -11.44 7.41
C ARG A 119 0.43 -10.96 5.99
N TYR A 120 1.44 -10.97 5.12
CA TYR A 120 1.24 -10.64 3.70
C TYR A 120 0.34 -11.67 2.99
N GLU A 121 0.44 -12.96 3.34
CA GLU A 121 -0.49 -13.98 2.83
C GLU A 121 -1.93 -13.72 3.30
N GLN A 122 -2.13 -13.36 4.57
CA GLN A 122 -3.45 -12.98 5.09
C GLN A 122 -4.00 -11.75 4.36
N ALA A 123 -3.18 -10.72 4.17
CA ALA A 123 -3.53 -9.52 3.41
C ALA A 123 -3.96 -9.85 1.98
N GLY A 124 -3.23 -10.76 1.31
CA GLY A 124 -3.58 -11.24 -0.03
C GLY A 124 -4.96 -11.89 -0.06
N LYS A 125 -5.28 -12.77 0.89
CA LYS A 125 -6.58 -13.43 0.99
C LYS A 125 -7.73 -12.44 1.22
N LEU A 126 -7.52 -11.43 2.07
CA LEU A 126 -8.50 -10.36 2.29
C LEU A 126 -8.75 -9.57 1.00
N ALA A 127 -7.69 -9.21 0.28
CA ALA A 127 -7.81 -8.48 -0.97
C ALA A 127 -8.46 -9.31 -2.10
N GLU A 128 -8.15 -10.61 -2.20
CA GLU A 128 -8.81 -11.52 -3.15
C GLU A 128 -10.33 -11.60 -2.88
N ALA A 129 -10.73 -11.70 -1.61
CA ALA A 129 -12.15 -11.67 -1.23
C ALA A 129 -12.80 -10.32 -1.55
N ALA A 130 -12.06 -9.22 -1.39
CA ALA A 130 -12.50 -7.88 -1.73
C ALA A 130 -12.75 -7.72 -3.23
N ILE A 131 -11.79 -8.12 -4.08
CA ILE A 131 -11.95 -8.09 -5.55
C ILE A 131 -13.19 -8.88 -5.99
N LYS A 132 -13.44 -10.04 -5.38
CA LYS A 132 -14.62 -10.85 -5.73
C LYS A 132 -15.94 -10.14 -5.43
N ALA A 133 -16.01 -9.39 -4.32
CA ALA A 133 -17.23 -8.69 -3.90
C ALA A 133 -17.36 -7.29 -4.51
N LEU A 134 -16.24 -6.65 -4.83
CA LEU A 134 -16.12 -5.25 -5.22
C LEU A 134 -15.14 -5.11 -6.41
N PRO A 135 -15.40 -5.75 -7.57
CA PRO A 135 -14.45 -5.81 -8.69
C PRO A 135 -14.21 -4.45 -9.35
N ASP A 136 -15.10 -3.49 -9.17
CA ASP A 136 -14.99 -2.14 -9.75
C ASP A 136 -14.29 -1.15 -8.81
N GLU A 137 -13.80 -1.61 -7.64
CA GLU A 137 -13.07 -0.78 -6.69
C GLU A 137 -11.57 -0.88 -6.91
N ALA A 138 -10.94 0.20 -7.38
CA ALA A 138 -9.51 0.25 -7.70
C ALA A 138 -8.63 -0.24 -6.54
N ASN A 139 -8.95 0.17 -5.31
CA ASN A 139 -8.17 -0.22 -4.14
C ASN A 139 -8.29 -1.69 -3.77
N CYS A 140 -9.34 -2.41 -4.17
CA CYS A 140 -9.37 -3.86 -3.98
C CYS A 140 -8.26 -4.54 -4.79
N HIS A 141 -8.05 -4.10 -6.04
CA HIS A 141 -6.98 -4.59 -6.90
C HIS A 141 -5.61 -4.13 -6.41
N TYR A 142 -5.47 -2.86 -6.04
CA TYR A 142 -4.19 -2.33 -5.57
C TYR A 142 -3.72 -3.02 -4.29
N ARG A 143 -4.61 -3.22 -3.30
CA ARG A 143 -4.27 -3.94 -2.07
C ARG A 143 -3.84 -5.38 -2.33
N HIS A 144 -4.40 -6.03 -3.34
CA HIS A 144 -3.97 -7.37 -3.76
C HIS A 144 -2.56 -7.33 -4.38
N ALA A 145 -2.28 -6.37 -5.26
CA ALA A 145 -0.94 -6.16 -5.82
C ALA A 145 0.10 -5.88 -4.72
N PHE A 146 -0.22 -4.99 -3.80
CA PHE A 146 0.62 -4.62 -2.66
C PHE A 146 0.94 -5.84 -1.78
N ALA A 147 -0.09 -6.60 -1.36
CA ALA A 147 0.09 -7.76 -0.50
C ALA A 147 0.92 -8.86 -1.19
N LEU A 148 0.63 -9.16 -2.46
CA LEU A 148 1.38 -10.18 -3.21
C LEU A 148 2.80 -9.73 -3.54
N GLY A 149 3.02 -8.44 -3.83
CA GLY A 149 4.35 -7.87 -4.06
C GLY A 149 5.23 -8.06 -2.83
N ARG A 150 4.77 -7.59 -1.67
CA ARG A 150 5.48 -7.77 -0.38
C ARG A 150 5.64 -9.25 0.00
N TYR A 151 4.62 -10.08 -0.20
CA TYR A 151 4.73 -11.53 0.02
C TYR A 151 5.85 -12.13 -0.85
N SER A 152 5.94 -11.73 -2.12
CA SER A 152 6.95 -12.27 -3.05
C SER A 152 8.39 -11.91 -2.70
N GLN A 153 8.62 -10.77 -2.05
CA GLN A 153 9.94 -10.33 -1.62
C GLN A 153 10.52 -11.27 -0.55
N GLY A 154 9.68 -11.92 0.28
CA GLY A 154 10.11 -12.92 1.25
C GLY A 154 10.17 -14.37 0.72
N LEU A 155 9.94 -14.60 -0.59
CA LEU A 155 10.00 -15.94 -1.18
C LEU A 155 11.26 -16.15 -2.02
N SER A 156 11.68 -17.41 -2.15
CA SER A 156 12.63 -17.77 -3.20
C SER A 156 12.03 -17.54 -4.59
N ILE A 157 12.88 -17.17 -5.56
CA ILE A 157 12.48 -16.94 -6.95
C ILE A 157 11.69 -18.15 -7.49
N GLY A 158 12.20 -19.37 -7.26
CA GLY A 158 11.52 -20.60 -7.70
C GLY A 158 10.10 -20.77 -7.14
N LYS A 159 9.88 -20.43 -5.87
CA LYS A 159 8.55 -20.49 -5.26
C LYS A 159 7.62 -19.40 -5.81
N ALA A 160 8.12 -18.18 -5.97
CA ALA A 160 7.35 -17.07 -6.56
C ALA A 160 6.94 -17.36 -8.02
N LEU A 161 7.84 -17.96 -8.81
CA LEU A 161 7.57 -18.41 -10.18
C LEU A 161 6.51 -19.52 -10.21
N LYS A 162 6.65 -20.56 -9.39
CA LYS A 162 5.67 -21.66 -9.29
C LYS A 162 4.26 -21.15 -8.94
N MET A 163 4.18 -20.11 -8.12
CA MET A 163 2.92 -19.50 -7.71
C MET A 163 2.38 -18.46 -8.70
N GLY A 164 3.14 -18.12 -9.74
CA GLY A 164 2.75 -17.13 -10.76
C GLY A 164 2.57 -15.71 -10.21
N ILE A 165 3.26 -15.34 -9.12
CA ILE A 165 2.96 -14.10 -8.38
C ILE A 165 3.16 -12.86 -9.26
N ALA A 166 4.23 -12.80 -10.05
CA ALA A 166 4.50 -11.65 -10.93
C ALA A 166 3.34 -11.39 -11.91
N GLY A 167 2.72 -12.43 -12.47
CA GLY A 167 1.56 -12.27 -13.35
C GLY A 167 0.33 -11.73 -12.61
N LYS A 168 0.08 -12.21 -11.39
CA LYS A 168 -1.03 -11.74 -10.54
C LYS A 168 -0.86 -10.29 -10.09
N VAL A 169 0.35 -9.90 -9.68
CA VAL A 169 0.69 -8.52 -9.33
C VAL A 169 0.46 -7.62 -10.53
N ARG A 170 0.98 -7.99 -11.71
CA ARG A 170 0.79 -7.21 -12.93
C ARG A 170 -0.69 -7.02 -13.28
N ALA A 171 -1.47 -8.10 -13.29
CA ALA A 171 -2.89 -8.03 -13.60
C ALA A 171 -3.66 -7.13 -12.63
N SER A 172 -3.30 -7.15 -11.34
CA SER A 172 -3.92 -6.33 -10.31
C SER A 172 -3.56 -4.85 -10.45
N LEU A 173 -2.32 -4.53 -10.79
CA LEU A 173 -1.88 -3.16 -11.06
C LEU A 173 -2.51 -2.60 -12.34
N ASP A 174 -2.57 -3.41 -13.41
CA ASP A 174 -3.23 -3.01 -14.66
C ASP A 174 -4.74 -2.75 -14.44
N ALA A 175 -5.42 -3.59 -13.65
CA ALA A 175 -6.81 -3.37 -13.26
C ALA A 175 -6.99 -2.09 -12.42
N THR A 176 -6.07 -1.84 -11.48
CA THR A 176 -6.07 -0.62 -10.68
C THR A 176 -5.97 0.62 -11.56
N LEU A 177 -4.97 0.71 -12.44
CA LEU A 177 -4.77 1.89 -13.28
C LEU A 177 -5.82 2.04 -14.38
N LYS A 178 -6.51 0.95 -14.76
CA LYS A 178 -7.69 1.05 -15.63
C LYS A 178 -8.87 1.73 -14.92
N LEU A 179 -9.07 1.43 -13.63
CA LEU A 179 -10.15 2.00 -12.83
C LEU A 179 -9.81 3.42 -12.34
N GLU A 180 -8.55 3.64 -11.93
CA GLU A 180 -8.06 4.92 -11.42
C GLU A 180 -6.67 5.25 -12.00
N PRO A 181 -6.61 5.89 -13.19
CA PRO A 181 -5.36 6.24 -13.85
C PRO A 181 -4.45 7.21 -13.08
N LYS A 182 -4.97 7.90 -12.04
CA LYS A 182 -4.18 8.83 -11.20
C LYS A 182 -3.74 8.20 -9.89
N HIS A 183 -3.82 6.87 -9.75
CA HIS A 183 -3.39 6.17 -8.56
C HIS A 183 -1.85 6.12 -8.45
N ALA A 184 -1.27 7.07 -7.72
CA ALA A 184 0.19 7.23 -7.62
C ALA A 184 0.90 5.99 -7.05
N GLU A 185 0.36 5.36 -6.00
CA GLU A 185 1.00 4.19 -5.41
C GLU A 185 1.00 2.97 -6.36
N ALA A 186 0.01 2.83 -7.26
CA ALA A 186 0.00 1.80 -8.28
C ALA A 186 1.01 2.07 -9.40
N HIS A 187 1.23 3.35 -9.74
CA HIS A 187 2.35 3.76 -10.58
C HIS A 187 3.69 3.39 -9.92
N THR A 188 3.89 3.70 -8.63
CA THR A 188 5.10 3.30 -7.88
C THR A 188 5.29 1.78 -7.92
N ALA A 189 4.26 1.00 -7.63
CA ALA A 189 4.32 -0.46 -7.62
C ALA A 189 4.63 -1.05 -9.02
N LEU A 190 4.13 -0.46 -10.11
CA LEU A 190 4.52 -0.87 -11.47
C LEU A 190 5.97 -0.51 -11.80
N ALA A 191 6.48 0.60 -11.28
CA ALA A 191 7.88 0.94 -11.46
C ALA A 191 8.79 -0.10 -10.79
N LEU A 192 8.49 -0.44 -9.53
CA LEU A 192 9.18 -1.50 -8.80
C LEU A 192 9.04 -2.86 -9.49
N TYR A 193 7.84 -3.22 -9.98
CA TYR A 193 7.63 -4.46 -10.74
C TYR A 193 8.61 -4.59 -11.91
N HIS A 194 8.75 -3.52 -12.70
CA HIS A 194 9.67 -3.50 -13.83
C HIS A 194 11.13 -3.60 -13.40
N ALA A 195 11.54 -2.81 -12.40
CA ALA A 195 12.92 -2.78 -11.93
C ALA A 195 13.33 -4.08 -11.22
N GLU A 196 12.48 -4.63 -10.33
CA GLU A 196 12.76 -5.87 -9.62
C GLU A 196 12.89 -7.08 -10.55
N ILE A 197 12.06 -7.18 -11.59
CA ILE A 197 12.17 -8.29 -12.55
C ILE A 197 13.48 -8.19 -13.33
N ILE A 198 13.85 -6.98 -13.77
CA ILE A 198 15.14 -6.75 -14.44
C ILE A 198 16.29 -7.14 -13.52
N ASN A 199 16.26 -6.71 -12.27
CA ASN A 199 17.30 -7.01 -11.28
C ASN A 199 17.42 -8.52 -11.02
N LYS A 200 16.29 -9.21 -10.81
CA LYS A 200 16.27 -10.62 -10.37
C LYS A 200 16.61 -11.62 -11.48
N ILE A 201 16.19 -11.38 -12.72
CA ILE A 201 16.33 -12.36 -13.81
C ILE A 201 16.90 -11.78 -15.11
N GLY A 202 17.34 -10.52 -15.09
CA GLY A 202 17.95 -9.83 -16.23
C GLY A 202 16.94 -9.24 -17.21
N ALA A 203 17.31 -8.14 -17.84
CA ALA A 203 16.44 -7.39 -18.75
C ALA A 203 15.94 -8.20 -19.95
N MET A 204 16.78 -9.08 -20.52
CA MET A 204 16.39 -9.89 -21.69
C MET A 204 15.31 -10.92 -21.34
N ILE A 205 15.53 -11.73 -20.30
CA ILE A 205 14.59 -12.78 -19.89
C ILE A 205 13.33 -12.16 -19.27
N GLY A 206 13.50 -11.13 -18.42
CA GLY A 206 12.40 -10.37 -17.84
C GLY A 206 11.54 -9.67 -18.89
N GLY A 207 12.16 -9.10 -19.91
CA GLY A 207 11.48 -8.50 -21.06
C GLY A 207 10.66 -9.51 -21.85
N LEU A 208 11.23 -10.68 -22.17
CA LEU A 208 10.54 -11.72 -22.94
C LEU A 208 9.39 -12.37 -22.15
N THR A 209 9.56 -12.59 -20.85
CA THR A 209 8.62 -13.37 -20.03
C THR A 209 7.54 -12.52 -19.38
N TYR A 210 7.89 -11.31 -18.95
CA TYR A 210 7.03 -10.44 -18.15
C TYR A 210 6.83 -9.04 -18.76
N GLY A 211 7.42 -8.77 -19.93
CA GLY A 211 7.38 -7.44 -20.53
C GLY A 211 8.14 -6.39 -19.72
N ALA A 212 9.10 -6.80 -18.88
CA ALA A 212 9.81 -5.87 -18.01
C ALA A 212 10.73 -4.92 -18.81
N LYS A 213 10.66 -3.60 -18.53
CA LYS A 213 11.42 -2.57 -19.24
C LYS A 213 11.84 -1.45 -18.29
N ALA A 214 13.11 -1.06 -18.34
CA ALA A 214 13.64 0.05 -17.54
C ALA A 214 12.91 1.37 -17.86
N ALA A 215 12.65 1.65 -19.14
CA ALA A 215 11.92 2.84 -19.57
C ALA A 215 10.48 2.92 -19.02
N GLU A 216 9.80 1.79 -18.82
CA GLU A 216 8.49 1.80 -18.15
C GLU A 216 8.64 2.03 -16.64
N ALA A 217 9.70 1.50 -16.01
CA ALA A 217 9.99 1.80 -14.60
C ALA A 217 10.17 3.31 -14.38
N GLU A 218 11.03 3.95 -15.18
CA GLU A 218 11.28 5.40 -15.15
C GLU A 218 10.02 6.23 -15.40
N LYS A 219 9.21 5.83 -16.38
CA LYS A 219 7.96 6.52 -16.71
C LYS A 219 6.96 6.45 -15.56
N HIS A 220 6.77 5.27 -14.98
CA HIS A 220 5.81 5.06 -13.90
C HIS A 220 6.24 5.80 -12.62
N ILE A 221 7.51 5.73 -12.23
CA ILE A 221 7.97 6.43 -11.03
C ILE A 221 7.90 7.95 -11.19
N LYS A 222 8.18 8.48 -12.39
CA LYS A 222 8.02 9.91 -12.69
C LYS A 222 6.57 10.36 -12.56
N GLU A 223 5.60 9.56 -13.01
CA GLU A 223 4.19 9.89 -12.84
C GLU A 223 3.77 9.83 -11.37
N ALA A 224 4.22 8.84 -10.61
CA ALA A 224 3.98 8.78 -9.16
C ALA A 224 4.51 10.02 -8.43
N LEU A 225 5.76 10.41 -8.69
CA LEU A 225 6.37 11.62 -8.12
C LEU A 225 5.65 12.91 -8.51
N LYS A 226 5.07 12.97 -9.71
CA LYS A 226 4.27 14.10 -10.17
C LYS A 226 2.92 14.18 -9.46
N LEU A 227 2.29 13.03 -9.21
CA LEU A 227 1.00 12.95 -8.51
C LEU A 227 1.14 13.24 -7.01
N THR A 228 2.22 12.75 -6.39
CA THR A 228 2.46 12.87 -4.94
C THR A 228 3.87 13.40 -4.63
N PRO A 229 4.21 14.64 -5.02
CA PRO A 229 5.58 15.18 -4.90
C PRO A 229 6.03 15.38 -3.44
N ALA A 230 5.11 15.41 -2.49
CA ALA A 230 5.37 15.56 -1.06
C ALA A 230 5.27 14.24 -0.27
N SER A 231 4.95 13.12 -0.93
CA SER A 231 4.83 11.83 -0.24
C SER A 231 6.21 11.21 -0.02
N PRO A 232 6.59 10.86 1.23
CA PRO A 232 7.89 10.25 1.49
C PRO A 232 8.10 8.92 0.74
N ILE A 233 7.10 8.03 0.74
CA ILE A 233 7.22 6.72 0.09
C ILE A 233 7.46 6.82 -1.42
N ALA A 234 6.92 7.85 -2.10
CA ALA A 234 7.17 8.06 -3.52
C ALA A 234 8.66 8.35 -3.81
N HIS A 235 9.34 9.07 -2.91
CA HIS A 235 10.78 9.34 -3.02
C HIS A 235 11.63 8.15 -2.56
N VAL A 236 11.22 7.44 -1.51
CA VAL A 236 11.87 6.19 -1.09
C VAL A 236 11.89 5.19 -2.23
N GLU A 237 10.73 4.91 -2.82
CA GLU A 237 10.62 3.91 -3.87
C GLU A 237 11.26 4.40 -5.19
N HIS A 238 11.41 5.71 -5.39
CA HIS A 238 12.25 6.24 -6.47
C HIS A 238 13.72 5.90 -6.29
N GLY A 239 14.26 6.05 -5.07
CA GLY A 239 15.60 5.56 -4.73
C GLY A 239 15.73 4.06 -4.97
N ASN A 240 14.76 3.27 -4.49
CA ASN A 240 14.77 1.82 -4.68
C ASN A 240 14.75 1.42 -6.17
N VAL A 241 13.89 2.06 -6.98
CA VAL A 241 13.85 1.81 -8.43
C VAL A 241 15.20 2.12 -9.09
N LEU A 242 15.84 3.22 -8.71
CA LEU A 242 17.16 3.60 -9.23
C LEU A 242 18.22 2.55 -8.93
N LEU A 243 18.29 2.06 -7.69
CA LEU A 243 19.24 1.02 -7.27
C LEU A 243 18.95 -0.33 -7.95
N LEU A 244 17.67 -0.71 -8.06
CA LEU A 244 17.26 -1.93 -8.74
C LEU A 244 17.60 -1.93 -10.24
N LEU A 245 17.67 -0.77 -10.88
CA LEU A 245 18.02 -0.66 -12.29
C LEU A 245 19.54 -0.72 -12.51
N ASP A 246 20.32 0.01 -11.71
CA ASP A 246 21.78 0.01 -11.76
C ASP A 246 22.36 0.72 -10.51
N GLU A 247 22.66 -0.03 -9.45
CA GLU A 247 23.22 0.47 -8.20
C GLU A 247 24.48 1.32 -8.42
N ASN A 248 25.46 0.81 -9.17
CA ASN A 248 26.75 1.48 -9.39
C ASN A 248 26.61 2.84 -10.09
N LYS A 249 25.60 3.00 -10.95
CA LYS A 249 25.38 4.26 -11.68
C LYS A 249 24.48 5.23 -10.93
N ASN A 250 23.61 4.73 -10.06
CA ASN A 250 22.51 5.53 -9.52
C ASN A 250 22.60 5.76 -8.01
N GLU A 251 23.66 5.33 -7.34
CA GLU A 251 23.86 5.50 -5.88
C GLU A 251 23.62 6.94 -5.41
N ASP A 252 24.29 7.94 -6.01
CA ASP A 252 24.12 9.36 -5.66
C ASP A 252 22.67 9.86 -5.87
N ALA A 253 22.03 9.40 -6.94
CA ALA A 253 20.66 9.79 -7.25
C ALA A 253 19.64 9.15 -6.30
N ALA A 254 19.91 7.91 -5.86
CA ALA A 254 19.11 7.21 -4.86
C ALA A 254 19.27 7.88 -3.48
N ALA A 255 20.49 8.21 -3.07
CA ALA A 255 20.76 8.95 -1.84
C ALA A 255 20.02 10.30 -1.83
N ALA A 256 20.05 11.05 -2.94
CA ALA A 256 19.29 12.30 -3.07
C ALA A 256 17.77 12.09 -2.96
N ALA A 257 17.25 10.95 -3.41
CA ALA A 257 15.84 10.59 -3.26
C ALA A 257 15.49 10.27 -1.80
N TYR A 258 16.31 9.48 -1.10
CA TYR A 258 16.12 9.19 0.33
C TYR A 258 16.24 10.46 1.18
N GLU A 259 17.18 11.36 0.89
CA GLU A 259 17.27 12.67 1.55
C GLU A 259 15.97 13.48 1.41
N LYS A 260 15.37 13.45 0.22
CA LYS A 260 14.12 14.15 -0.02
C LYS A 260 12.96 13.52 0.75
N ALA A 261 12.87 12.19 0.78
CA ALA A 261 11.91 11.47 1.60
C ALA A 261 12.06 11.80 3.10
N ALA A 262 13.29 11.78 3.62
CA ALA A 262 13.62 12.08 5.01
C ALA A 262 13.21 13.50 5.44
N LYS A 263 13.20 14.45 4.51
CA LYS A 263 12.83 15.87 4.71
C LYS A 263 11.35 16.16 4.49
N CYS A 264 10.57 15.21 3.98
CA CYS A 264 9.12 15.39 3.83
C CYS A 264 8.47 15.59 5.20
N LYS A 265 7.42 16.42 5.25
CA LYS A 265 6.58 16.57 6.45
C LYS A 265 5.47 15.50 6.39
N PRO A 266 5.48 14.48 7.26
CA PRO A 266 4.46 13.45 7.24
C PRO A 266 3.08 13.99 7.55
N LEU A 267 2.08 13.44 6.85
CA LEU A 267 0.66 13.72 7.09
C LEU A 267 0.03 12.68 8.03
N ASP A 268 0.59 11.49 8.14
CA ASP A 268 0.09 10.45 9.03
C ASP A 268 1.22 9.55 9.56
N ALA A 269 0.84 8.54 10.34
CA ALA A 269 1.78 7.61 10.94
C ALA A 269 2.54 6.76 9.89
N MET A 270 1.91 6.40 8.77
CA MET A 270 2.59 5.66 7.70
C MET A 270 3.68 6.53 7.08
N GLU A 271 3.35 7.76 6.68
CA GLU A 271 4.33 8.67 6.10
C GLU A 271 5.47 9.00 7.09
N ALA A 272 5.19 8.97 8.40
CA ALA A 272 6.22 9.15 9.42
C ALA A 272 7.19 7.97 9.47
N LEU A 273 6.69 6.74 9.33
CA LEU A 273 7.53 5.53 9.20
C LEU A 273 8.34 5.58 7.90
N ASP A 274 7.73 5.96 6.77
CA ASP A 274 8.42 6.10 5.49
C ASP A 274 9.60 7.09 5.57
N ALA A 275 9.37 8.24 6.20
CA ALA A 275 10.41 9.25 6.39
C ALA A 275 11.49 8.81 7.39
N THR A 276 11.14 8.00 8.41
CA THR A 276 12.12 7.39 9.32
C THR A 276 12.98 6.37 8.61
N TYR A 277 12.38 5.45 7.87
CA TYR A 277 13.09 4.49 7.04
C TYR A 277 14.07 5.18 6.08
N ALA A 278 13.63 6.26 5.41
CA ALA A 278 14.51 7.03 4.53
C ALA A 278 15.73 7.64 5.23
N ARG A 279 15.61 8.05 6.50
CA ARG A 279 16.75 8.53 7.30
C ARG A 279 17.73 7.40 7.60
N GLU A 280 17.21 6.23 7.96
CA GLU A 280 18.02 5.04 8.25
C GLU A 280 18.81 4.55 7.03
N GLN A 281 18.33 4.81 5.80
CA GLN A 281 19.09 4.46 4.58
C GLN A 281 20.26 5.41 4.28
N LEU A 282 20.37 6.54 4.98
CA LEU A 282 21.42 7.54 4.78
C LEU A 282 22.53 7.45 5.84
N GLU A 283 22.34 6.63 6.88
CA GLU A 283 23.29 6.38 7.97
C GLU A 283 24.27 5.25 7.63
#